data_AF-A0A1J5BES2-F1
#
_entry.id   AF-A0A1J5BES2-F1
#
_cell.length_a   1.000
_cell.length_b   1.000
_cell.length_c   1.000
_cell.angle_alpha   90.00
_cell.angle_beta   90.00
_cell.angle_gamma   90.00
#
_symmetry.space_group_name_H-M   'P 1'
#
loop_
_entity.id
_entity.type
_entity.pdbx_description
1 polymer ?
#
loop_
_entity_poly.entity_id
_entity_poly.type
_entity_poly.pdbx_seq_one_letter_code
_entity_poly.pdbx_strand_id
1 'polypeptide(L)'
;MIIQLNNLNIHLKHYIMKTFKIILFTTVMLLVIVAFATNGFSSEKNSSYSSKTTIFPDSVKTILENSCFACHSNIASNGFAKSALNFDKWDTYKEKDQEKYKTKICNKITADKMPPSGYINKNPQAKLSEVQKTTICDWTKPIQK
;
A
#
# COMPACT_ATOMS: atom_id res chain seq x y z
N MET A 1 41.60 51.88 -23.25
CA MET A 1 41.46 51.19 -21.95
C MET A 1 39.98 50.99 -21.54
N ILE A 2 39.07 50.65 -22.47
CA ILE A 2 37.62 50.46 -22.17
C ILE A 2 37.16 49.02 -22.49
N ILE A 3 37.83 48.33 -23.42
CA ILE A 3 37.48 46.97 -23.86
C ILE A 3 37.74 45.91 -22.78
N GLN A 4 38.73 46.11 -21.90
CA GLN A 4 39.08 45.16 -20.83
C GLN A 4 38.05 45.11 -19.68
N LEU A 5 37.32 46.20 -19.42
CA LEU A 5 36.28 46.24 -18.36
C LEU A 5 34.98 45.53 -18.78
N ASN A 6 34.65 45.53 -20.08
CA ASN A 6 33.44 44.89 -20.60
C ASN A 6 33.52 43.35 -20.60
N ASN A 7 34.70 42.79 -20.86
CA ASN A 7 34.89 41.32 -20.87
C ASN A 7 34.78 40.71 -19.46
N LEU A 8 35.26 41.40 -18.42
CA LEU A 8 35.16 40.93 -17.04
C LEU A 8 33.70 40.85 -16.57
N ASN A 9 32.84 41.77 -17.04
CA ASN A 9 31.42 41.83 -16.71
C ASN A 9 30.60 40.70 -17.38
N ILE A 10 30.97 40.30 -18.60
CA ILE A 10 30.29 39.20 -19.33
C ILE A 10 30.63 37.85 -18.72
N HIS A 11 31.91 37.60 -18.42
CA HIS A 11 32.34 36.36 -17.77
C HIS A 11 31.77 36.21 -16.36
N LEU A 12 31.68 37.31 -15.60
CA LEU A 12 31.07 37.32 -14.27
C LEU A 12 29.56 37.05 -14.34
N LYS A 13 28.82 37.68 -15.26
CA LYS A 13 27.38 37.41 -15.46
C LYS A 13 27.10 35.97 -15.91
N HIS A 14 27.94 35.43 -16.78
CA HIS A 14 27.84 34.04 -17.21
C HIS A 14 28.07 33.07 -16.03
N TYR A 15 29.09 33.35 -15.21
CA TYR A 15 29.40 32.55 -14.03
C TYR A 15 28.28 32.62 -12.98
N ILE A 16 27.78 33.82 -12.67
CA ILE A 16 26.67 34.05 -11.73
C ILE A 16 25.39 33.35 -12.19
N MET A 17 25.04 33.42 -13.48
CA MET A 17 23.84 32.76 -13.99
C MET A 17 23.97 31.22 -13.99
N LYS A 18 25.19 30.68 -14.18
CA LYS A 18 25.45 29.24 -14.12
C LYS A 18 25.37 28.72 -12.69
N THR A 19 25.96 29.41 -11.72
CA THR A 19 25.90 29.01 -10.30
C THR A 19 24.50 29.17 -9.74
N PHE A 20 23.77 30.23 -10.10
CA PHE A 20 22.38 30.42 -9.71
C PHE A 20 21.48 29.26 -10.18
N LYS A 21 21.65 28.80 -11.44
CA LYS A 21 20.88 27.65 -11.98
C LYS A 21 21.19 26.35 -11.23
N ILE A 22 22.44 26.11 -10.86
CA ILE A 22 22.85 24.91 -10.11
C ILE A 22 22.26 24.95 -8.70
N ILE A 23 22.39 26.07 -7.99
CA ILE A 23 21.85 26.23 -6.64
C ILE A 23 20.33 26.03 -6.66
N LEU A 24 19.62 26.65 -7.60
CA LEU A 24 18.18 26.50 -7.77
C LEU A 24 17.77 25.03 -8.03
N PHE A 25 18.51 24.31 -8.86
CA PHE A 25 18.21 22.90 -9.13
C PHE A 25 18.43 22.03 -7.89
N THR A 26 19.52 22.26 -7.15
CA THR A 26 19.82 21.50 -5.93
C THR A 26 18.82 21.77 -4.81
N THR A 27 18.38 23.02 -4.63
CA THR A 27 17.38 23.37 -3.60
C THR A 27 16.01 22.79 -3.94
N VAL A 28 15.59 22.86 -5.21
CA VAL A 28 14.34 22.24 -5.67
C VAL A 28 14.38 20.72 -5.50
N MET A 29 15.49 20.06 -5.85
CA MET A 29 15.62 18.61 -5.72
C MET A 29 15.59 18.16 -4.24
N LEU A 30 16.23 18.90 -3.35
CA LEU A 30 16.16 18.66 -1.90
C LEU A 30 14.73 18.81 -1.36
N LEU A 31 14.00 19.85 -1.80
CA LEU A 31 12.60 20.06 -1.40
C LEU A 31 11.68 18.93 -1.89
N VAL A 32 11.91 18.40 -3.09
CA VAL A 32 11.17 17.24 -3.62
C VAL A 32 11.42 15.99 -2.77
N ILE A 33 12.66 15.74 -2.33
CA ILE A 33 13.00 14.61 -1.46
C ILE A 33 12.30 14.73 -0.11
N VAL A 34 12.33 15.92 0.51
CA VAL A 34 11.66 16.17 1.80
C VAL A 34 10.15 16.00 1.67
N ALA A 35 9.55 16.51 0.59
CA ALA A 35 8.13 16.34 0.33
C ALA A 35 7.73 14.86 0.17
N PHE A 36 8.57 14.04 -0.46
CA PHE A 36 8.33 12.59 -0.57
C PHE A 36 8.48 11.86 0.77
N ALA A 37 9.41 12.30 1.63
CA ALA A 37 9.60 11.70 2.96
C ALA A 37 8.46 12.02 3.93
N THR A 38 7.84 13.20 3.82
CA THR A 38 6.72 13.61 4.70
C THR A 38 5.36 13.19 4.16
N ASN A 39 5.16 13.19 2.84
CA ASN A 39 3.90 12.81 2.20
C ASN A 39 3.98 11.35 1.73
N GLY A 40 4.22 10.42 2.67
CA GLY A 40 4.20 8.99 2.39
C GLY A 40 3.07 8.64 1.43
N PHE A 41 3.39 7.87 0.38
CA PHE A 41 2.50 7.52 -0.73
C PHE A 41 1.22 6.85 -0.21
N SER A 42 0.22 7.67 0.14
CA SER A 42 -1.14 7.23 0.42
C SER A 42 -1.77 6.91 -0.93
N SER A 43 -1.60 5.66 -1.35
CA SER A 43 -2.35 5.10 -2.46
C SER A 43 -3.81 4.99 -2.02
N GLU A 44 -4.57 6.06 -2.23
CA GLU A 44 -6.02 6.05 -2.11
C GLU A 44 -6.58 5.22 -3.26
N LYS A 45 -6.67 3.90 -3.06
CA LYS A 45 -7.34 3.00 -3.99
C LYS A 45 -8.83 3.02 -3.64
N ASN A 46 -9.52 4.07 -4.07
CA ASN A 46 -10.98 4.08 -4.17
C ASN A 46 -11.41 3.11 -5.27
N SER A 47 -11.32 1.81 -4.99
CA SER A 47 -12.16 0.81 -5.63
C SER A 47 -13.20 0.46 -4.59
N SER A 48 -14.46 0.78 -4.88
CA SER A 48 -15.62 0.46 -4.06
C SER A 48 -15.74 -1.06 -3.92
N TYR A 49 -14.93 -1.65 -3.04
CA TYR A 49 -15.30 -2.84 -2.30
C TYR A 49 -16.36 -2.35 -1.33
N SER A 50 -17.59 -2.19 -1.84
CA SER A 50 -18.79 -1.94 -1.06
C SER A 50 -19.14 -3.20 -0.26
N SER A 51 -18.18 -3.72 0.49
CA SER A 51 -18.46 -4.59 1.61
C SER A 51 -18.80 -3.64 2.75
N LYS A 52 -20.11 -3.44 2.92
CA LYS A 52 -20.68 -2.79 4.09
C LYS A 52 -20.45 -3.70 5.30
N THR A 53 -19.20 -4.00 5.64
CA THR A 53 -18.85 -4.84 6.80
C THR A 53 -18.40 -3.94 7.92
N THR A 54 -19.36 -3.59 8.77
CA THR A 54 -19.15 -2.94 10.06
C THR A 54 -18.46 -3.88 11.09
N ILE A 55 -17.94 -5.04 10.67
CA ILE A 55 -17.43 -6.12 11.53
C ILE A 55 -15.91 -6.25 11.49
N PHE A 56 -15.25 -5.73 10.45
CA PHE A 56 -13.79 -5.72 10.39
C PHE A 56 -13.26 -4.42 11.02
N PRO A 57 -12.41 -4.48 12.06
CA PRO A 57 -11.65 -3.31 12.49
C PRO A 57 -10.87 -2.72 11.31
N ASP A 58 -10.71 -1.40 11.26
CA ASP A 58 -10.06 -0.70 10.15
C ASP A 58 -8.68 -1.29 9.83
N SER A 59 -7.90 -1.62 10.86
CA SER A 59 -6.58 -2.25 10.74
C SER A 59 -6.63 -3.59 9.99
N VAL A 60 -7.66 -4.40 10.21
CA VAL A 60 -7.85 -5.69 9.53
C VAL A 60 -8.35 -5.46 8.10
N LYS A 61 -9.32 -4.57 7.95
CA LYS A 61 -9.94 -4.25 6.65
C LYS A 61 -8.90 -3.80 5.64
N THR A 62 -8.03 -2.87 6.00
CA THR A 62 -6.97 -2.37 5.10
C THR A 62 -6.04 -3.49 4.63
N ILE A 63 -5.75 -4.47 5.49
CA ILE A 63 -4.90 -5.61 5.12
C ILE A 63 -5.65 -6.53 4.15
N LEU A 64 -6.92 -6.85 4.44
CA LEU A 64 -7.74 -7.71 3.59
C LEU A 64 -7.97 -7.12 2.20
N GLU A 65 -8.16 -5.80 2.10
CA GLU A 65 -8.30 -5.10 0.81
C GLU A 65 -7.05 -5.25 -0.07
N ASN A 66 -5.87 -5.09 0.54
CA ASN A 66 -4.60 -5.13 -0.19
C ASN A 66 -4.16 -6.55 -0.56
N SER A 67 -4.44 -7.53 0.29
CA SER A 67 -3.88 -8.88 0.16
C SER A 67 -4.89 -9.97 -0.23
N CYS A 68 -6.20 -9.74 -0.04
CA CYS A 68 -7.20 -10.82 -0.14
C CYS A 68 -8.34 -10.52 -1.12
N PHE A 69 -8.91 -9.32 -1.09
CA PHE A 69 -10.19 -9.02 -1.77
C PHE A 69 -10.12 -9.15 -3.30
N ALA A 70 -8.96 -8.92 -3.91
CA ALA A 70 -8.78 -9.13 -5.35
C ALA A 70 -9.16 -10.55 -5.83
N CYS A 71 -9.06 -11.57 -4.95
CA CYS A 71 -9.42 -12.97 -5.27
C CYS A 71 -10.60 -13.52 -4.47
N HIS A 72 -10.95 -12.87 -3.36
CA HIS A 72 -11.98 -13.34 -2.41
C HIS A 72 -13.17 -12.36 -2.28
N SER A 73 -13.52 -11.64 -3.34
CA SER A 73 -14.71 -10.76 -3.41
C SER A 73 -15.62 -11.15 -4.59
N ASN A 74 -16.79 -10.55 -4.70
CA ASN A 74 -17.72 -10.74 -5.81
C ASN A 74 -17.09 -10.44 -7.17
N ILE A 75 -16.24 -9.40 -7.21
CA ILE A 75 -15.55 -8.94 -8.42
C ILE A 75 -14.29 -9.73 -8.75
N ALA A 76 -13.91 -10.72 -7.93
CA ALA A 76 -12.74 -11.54 -8.17
C ALA A 76 -12.86 -12.35 -9.47
N SER A 77 -11.80 -12.32 -10.27
CA SER A 77 -11.67 -13.07 -11.52
C SER A 77 -11.43 -14.56 -11.31
N ASN A 78 -10.81 -14.95 -10.18
CA ASN A 78 -10.58 -16.35 -9.84
C ASN A 78 -11.81 -16.95 -9.13
N GLY A 79 -12.61 -17.69 -9.88
CA GLY A 79 -13.81 -18.34 -9.35
C GLY A 79 -13.54 -19.33 -8.22
N PHE A 80 -12.39 -20.02 -8.21
CA PHE A 80 -12.05 -21.01 -7.18
C PHE A 80 -11.77 -20.35 -5.83
N ALA A 81 -10.92 -19.32 -5.81
CA ALA A 81 -10.62 -18.57 -4.58
C ALA A 81 -11.90 -17.96 -3.98
N LYS A 82 -12.72 -17.30 -4.81
CA LYS A 82 -14.01 -16.74 -4.42
C LYS A 82 -14.99 -17.79 -3.89
N SER A 83 -15.01 -18.99 -4.48
CA SER A 83 -15.90 -20.07 -4.03
C SER A 83 -15.48 -20.66 -2.69
N ALA A 84 -14.18 -20.65 -2.38
CA ALA A 84 -13.66 -21.12 -1.11
C ALA A 84 -13.94 -20.14 0.04
N LEU A 85 -13.93 -18.83 -0.24
CA LEU A 85 -14.26 -17.75 0.69
C LEU A 85 -14.59 -16.47 -0.10
N ASN A 86 -15.69 -15.81 0.24
CA ASN A 86 -16.07 -14.51 -0.32
C ASN A 86 -16.36 -13.51 0.82
N PHE A 87 -15.51 -12.49 0.96
CA PHE A 87 -15.62 -11.47 2.00
C PHE A 87 -16.85 -10.58 1.84
N ASP A 88 -17.39 -10.40 0.63
CA ASP A 88 -18.64 -9.63 0.44
C ASP A 88 -19.86 -10.38 0.99
N LYS A 89 -19.71 -11.67 1.30
CA LYS A 89 -20.74 -12.52 1.90
C LYS A 89 -20.51 -12.73 3.40
N TRP A 90 -19.54 -12.05 4.02
CA TRP A 90 -19.12 -12.33 5.39
C TRP A 90 -20.29 -12.39 6.37
N ASP A 91 -21.15 -11.37 6.34
CA ASP A 91 -22.29 -11.20 7.25
C ASP A 91 -23.45 -12.18 6.96
N THR A 92 -23.40 -12.86 5.82
CA THR A 92 -24.39 -13.89 5.44
C THR A 92 -23.97 -15.30 5.86
N TYR A 93 -22.71 -15.50 6.24
CA TYR A 93 -22.23 -16.78 6.75
C TYR A 93 -22.75 -17.03 8.16
N LYS A 94 -22.96 -18.31 8.50
CA LYS A 94 -23.24 -18.72 9.87
C LYS A 94 -22.03 -18.43 10.75
N GLU A 95 -22.24 -18.12 12.02
CA GLU A 95 -21.17 -17.83 12.98
C GLU A 95 -20.08 -18.93 12.99
N LYS A 96 -20.49 -20.20 13.04
CA LYS A 96 -19.57 -21.36 12.94
C LYS A 96 -18.69 -21.34 11.68
N ASP A 97 -19.23 -20.85 10.56
CA ASP A 97 -18.52 -20.80 9.30
C ASP A 97 -17.57 -19.60 9.28
N GLN A 98 -17.97 -18.46 9.86
CA GLN A 98 -17.08 -17.31 10.09
C GLN A 98 -15.89 -17.70 10.97
N GLU A 99 -16.09 -18.42 12.08
CA GLU A 99 -15.01 -18.93 12.94
C GLU A 99 -14.07 -19.90 12.21
N LYS A 100 -14.66 -20.80 11.41
CA LYS A 100 -13.90 -21.70 10.55
C LYS A 100 -13.07 -20.93 9.52
N TYR A 101 -13.61 -19.89 8.90
CA TYR A 101 -12.87 -19.05 7.96
C TYR A 101 -11.77 -18.26 8.65
N LYS A 102 -12.05 -17.65 9.80
CA LYS A 102 -11.05 -16.98 10.65
C LYS A 102 -9.85 -17.90 10.92
N THR A 103 -10.09 -19.10 11.43
CA THR A 103 -9.04 -20.11 11.67
C THR A 103 -8.27 -20.45 10.40
N LYS A 104 -8.97 -20.71 9.29
CA LYS A 104 -8.33 -21.02 8.00
C LYS A 104 -7.47 -19.87 7.48
N ILE A 105 -7.92 -18.63 7.61
CA ILE A 105 -7.18 -17.44 7.20
C ILE A 105 -5.87 -17.37 7.98
N CYS A 106 -5.94 -17.38 9.31
CA CYS A 106 -4.74 -17.31 10.15
C CYS A 106 -3.76 -18.45 9.82
N ASN A 107 -4.24 -19.70 9.68
CA ASN A 107 -3.38 -20.83 9.33
C ASN A 107 -2.71 -20.71 7.95
N LYS A 108 -3.41 -20.13 6.96
CA LYS A 108 -2.87 -20.00 5.59
C LYS A 108 -1.85 -18.88 5.48
N ILE A 109 -2.06 -17.75 6.17
CA ILE A 109 -1.13 -16.62 6.14
C ILE A 109 0.12 -16.89 6.98
N THR A 110 0.01 -17.59 8.11
CA THR A 110 1.17 -17.96 8.94
C THR A 110 2.01 -19.06 8.28
N ALA A 111 1.41 -19.92 7.47
CA ALA A 111 2.11 -20.90 6.65
C ALA A 111 2.65 -20.35 5.32
N ASP A 112 2.59 -19.03 5.09
CA ASP A 112 3.00 -18.35 3.85
C ASP A 112 2.37 -18.95 2.58
N LYS A 113 1.17 -19.55 2.71
CA LYS A 113 0.42 -20.11 1.57
C LYS A 113 -0.50 -19.08 0.91
N MET A 114 -0.77 -17.98 1.59
CA MET A 114 -1.61 -16.89 1.09
C MET A 114 -0.98 -15.52 1.41
N PRO A 115 -0.93 -14.60 0.43
CA PRO A 115 -1.23 -14.84 -0.98
C PRO A 115 -0.20 -15.79 -1.65
N PRO A 116 -0.56 -16.53 -2.71
CA PRO A 116 0.39 -17.42 -3.38
C PRO A 116 1.59 -16.63 -3.94
N SER A 117 2.78 -17.22 -3.92
CA SER A 117 4.02 -16.57 -4.39
C SER A 117 3.91 -16.04 -5.82
N GLY A 118 3.26 -16.77 -6.72
CA GLY A 118 3.03 -16.31 -8.11
C GLY A 118 2.17 -15.04 -8.21
N TYR A 119 1.24 -14.83 -7.28
CA TYR A 119 0.47 -13.59 -7.18
C TYR A 119 1.33 -12.46 -6.61
N ILE A 120 2.09 -12.73 -5.55
CA ILE A 120 3.01 -11.77 -4.92
C ILE A 120 4.06 -11.27 -5.90
N ASN A 121 4.62 -12.14 -6.75
CA ASN A 121 5.62 -11.75 -7.74
C ASN A 121 5.10 -10.68 -8.72
N LYS A 122 3.79 -10.69 -9.01
CA LYS A 122 3.11 -9.69 -9.86
C LYS A 122 2.55 -8.52 -9.05
N ASN A 123 2.34 -8.71 -7.75
CA ASN A 123 1.74 -7.77 -6.83
C ASN A 123 2.53 -7.73 -5.51
N PRO A 124 3.76 -7.20 -5.48
CA PRO A 124 4.61 -7.27 -4.29
C PRO A 124 3.98 -6.61 -3.06
N GLN A 125 3.17 -5.57 -3.27
CA GLN A 125 2.43 -4.86 -2.23
C GLN A 125 1.39 -5.73 -1.50
N ALA A 126 1.00 -6.87 -2.06
CA ALA A 126 0.06 -7.80 -1.43
C ALA A 126 0.73 -8.74 -0.43
N LYS A 127 2.07 -8.77 -0.38
CA LYS A 127 2.82 -9.58 0.58
C LYS A 127 2.53 -9.09 2.00
N LEU A 128 2.10 -10.01 2.86
CA LEU A 128 1.86 -9.73 4.26
C LEU A 128 3.18 -9.62 5.03
N SER A 129 3.32 -8.56 5.82
CA SER A 129 4.36 -8.47 6.86
C SER A 129 3.98 -9.31 8.09
N GLU A 130 4.94 -9.61 8.95
CA GLU A 130 4.66 -10.33 10.21
C GLU A 130 3.67 -9.58 11.10
N VAL A 131 3.77 -8.24 11.16
CA VAL A 131 2.81 -7.41 11.90
C VAL A 131 1.41 -7.55 11.31
N GLN A 132 1.26 -7.55 9.98
CA GLN A 132 -0.04 -7.73 9.34
C GLN A 132 -0.62 -9.13 9.57
N LYS A 133 0.21 -10.18 9.55
CA LYS A 133 -0.22 -11.54 9.90
C LYS A 133 -0.74 -11.61 11.34
N THR A 134 0.00 -11.03 12.28
CA THR A 134 -0.41 -10.96 13.69
C THR A 134 -1.71 -10.18 13.86
N THR A 135 -1.86 -9.00 13.24
CA THR A 135 -3.09 -8.21 13.28
C THR A 135 -4.31 -9.01 12.80
N ILE A 136 -4.18 -9.77 11.71
CA ILE A 136 -5.27 -10.64 11.23
C ILE A 136 -5.53 -11.77 12.23
N CYS A 137 -4.50 -12.48 12.68
CA CYS A 137 -4.65 -13.61 13.60
C CYS A 137 -5.23 -13.19 14.96
N ASP A 138 -4.86 -12.03 15.49
CA ASP A 138 -5.41 -11.53 16.75
C ASP A 138 -6.90 -11.20 16.63
N TRP A 139 -7.34 -10.64 15.51
CA TRP A 139 -8.76 -10.44 15.23
C TRP A 139 -9.57 -11.75 15.12
N THR A 140 -8.90 -12.88 14.83
CA THR A 140 -9.59 -14.18 14.80
C THR A 140 -9.95 -14.71 16.18
N LYS A 141 -9.28 -14.23 17.23
CA LYS A 141 -9.52 -14.68 18.60
C LYS A 141 -10.90 -14.23 19.07
N PRO A 142 -11.57 -15.01 19.94
CA PRO A 142 -12.79 -14.57 20.59
C PRO A 142 -12.53 -13.24 21.31
N ILE A 143 -13.46 -12.29 21.20
CA ILE A 143 -13.42 -11.10 22.04
C ILE A 143 -13.59 -11.58 23.48
N GLN A 144 -12.55 -11.38 24.30
CA GLN A 144 -12.66 -11.67 25.74
C GLN A 144 -13.74 -10.76 26.30
N LYS A 145 -14.81 -11.38 26.81
CA LYS A 145 -15.95 -10.70 27.41
C LYS A 145 -15.70 -10.46 28.88
#